data_AF-A0A968LSX6-F1
#
_entry.id   AF-A0A968LSX6-F1
#
_cell.length_a   1.000
_cell.length_b   1.000
_cell.length_c   1.000
_cell.angle_alpha   90.00
_cell.angle_beta   90.00
_cell.angle_gamma   90.00
#
_symmetry.space_group_name_H-M   'P 1'
#
loop_
_entity.id
_entity.type
_entity.pdbx_description
1 polymer ?
#
loop_
_entity_poly.entity_id
_entity_poly.type
_entity_poly.pdbx_seq_one_letter_code
_entity_poly.pdbx_strand_id
1 'polypeptide(L)' 'ERSTAVRAAKAMGLRMAGVDLLRSNHGPVVMEVNSSPGLEGIETATGVDVAGKIIEFLEKNVGSGKNRDHIKY' A
#
# COMPACT_ATOMS: atom_id res chain seq x y z
N GLU A 1 -11.96 2.19 7.49
CA GLU A 1 -10.50 2.44 7.37
C GLU A 1 -9.89 1.64 6.21
N ARG A 2 -9.90 0.30 6.25
CA ARG A 2 -9.32 -0.56 5.20
C ARG A 2 -9.74 -0.23 3.76
N SER A 3 -11.04 -0.07 3.50
CA SER A 3 -11.54 0.30 2.15
C SER A 3 -10.99 1.66 1.69
N THR A 4 -10.90 2.64 2.60
CA THR A 4 -10.32 3.96 2.30
C THR A 4 -8.85 3.87 1.93
N ALA A 5 -8.05 3.11 2.70
CA ALA A 5 -6.64 2.88 2.38
C ALA A 5 -6.44 2.22 1.00
N VAL A 6 -7.20 1.16 0.71
CA VAL A 6 -7.12 0.48 -0.59
C VAL A 6 -7.53 1.39 -1.74
N ARG A 7 -8.56 2.23 -1.57
CA ARG A 7 -8.97 3.21 -2.59
C ARG A 7 -7.92 4.29 -2.80
N ALA A 8 -7.26 4.76 -1.74
CA ALA A 8 -6.21 5.76 -1.84
C ALA A 8 -5.01 5.24 -2.67
N ALA A 9 -4.51 4.04 -2.35
CA ALA A 9 -3.42 3.42 -3.12
C ALA A 9 -3.79 3.24 -4.60
N LYS A 10 -5.01 2.77 -4.89
CA LYS A 10 -5.52 2.63 -6.26
C LYS A 10 -5.67 3.95 -6.99
N ALA A 11 -6.16 5.00 -6.33
CA ALA A 11 -6.30 6.34 -6.90
C ALA A 11 -4.93 6.94 -7.30
N MET A 12 -3.88 6.59 -6.55
CA MET A 12 -2.49 6.97 -6.88
C MET A 12 -1.84 6.05 -7.91
N GLY A 13 -2.54 5.02 -8.41
CA GLY A 13 -1.98 4.05 -9.36
C GLY A 13 -0.91 3.13 -8.74
N LEU A 14 -0.86 3.03 -7.42
CA LEU A 14 0.14 2.24 -6.70
C LEU A 14 -0.37 0.82 -6.44
N ARG A 15 0.48 -0.17 -6.71
CA ARG A 15 0.21 -1.59 -6.39
C ARG A 15 0.37 -1.89 -4.90
N MET A 16 1.22 -1.12 -4.22
CA MET A 16 1.46 -1.13 -2.78
C MET A 16 1.75 0.30 -2.33
N ALA A 17 1.24 0.69 -1.16
CA ALA A 17 1.53 1.97 -0.52
C ALA A 17 1.27 1.89 0.98
N GLY A 18 1.98 2.69 1.77
CA GLY A 18 1.57 3.04 3.13
C GLY A 18 0.53 4.16 3.06
N VAL A 19 -0.55 4.07 3.83
CA VAL A 19 -1.61 5.09 3.83
C VAL A 19 -1.90 5.52 5.26
N ASP A 20 -1.64 6.79 5.54
CA ASP A 20 -1.89 7.38 6.84
C ASP A 20 -3.31 7.95 6.89
N LEU A 21 -4.05 7.56 7.93
CA LEU A 21 -5.45 7.89 8.11
C LEU A 21 -5.66 8.66 9.41
N LEU A 22 -6.48 9.71 9.35
CA LEU A 22 -7.03 10.37 10.52
C LEU A 22 -8.47 9.91 10.74
N ARG A 23 -8.83 9.59 11.99
CA ARG A 23 -10.22 9.32 12.36
C ARG A 23 -10.98 10.62 12.49
N SER A 24 -12.16 10.69 11.88
CA SER A 24 -13.08 11.83 12.02
C SER A 24 -14.51 11.33 12.26
N ASN A 25 -15.39 12.25 12.68
CA ASN A 25 -16.81 11.96 12.90
C ASN A 25 -17.55 11.53 11.61
N HIS A 26 -16.98 11.79 10.43
CA HIS A 26 -17.55 11.43 9.13
C HIS A 26 -16.83 10.25 8.47
N GLY A 27 -16.04 9.50 9.26
CA GLY A 27 -15.22 8.38 8.79
C GLY A 27 -13.74 8.75 8.63
N PRO A 28 -12.91 7.80 8.16
CA PRO A 28 -11.47 8.00 8.04
C PRO A 28 -11.12 8.91 6.86
N VAL A 29 -10.20 9.85 7.10
CA VAL A 29 -9.66 10.80 6.13
C VAL A 29 -8.22 10.43 5.81
N VAL A 30 -7.85 10.48 4.53
CA VAL A 30 -6.47 10.21 4.09
C VAL A 30 -5.62 11.44 4.34
N MET A 31 -4.48 11.26 5.01
CA MET A 31 -3.50 12.33 5.27
C MET A 31 -2.35 12.26 4.26
N GLU A 32 -1.79 11.06 4.06
CA GLU A 32 -0.65 10.84 3.17
C GLU A 32 -0.75 9.45 2.51
N VAL A 33 -0.20 9.34 1.29
CA VAL A 33 0.03 8.07 0.60
C VAL A 33 1.49 7.98 0.23
N ASN A 34 2.20 7.05 0.88
CA ASN A 34 3.63 6.84 0.73
C ASN A 34 3.89 5.66 -0.21
N SER A 35 4.58 5.89 -1.34
CA SER A 35 4.92 4.83 -2.31
C SER A 35 6.05 3.91 -1.84
N SER A 36 6.84 4.35 -0.85
CA SER A 36 7.92 3.59 -0.25
C SER A 36 7.86 3.71 1.28
N PRO A 37 6.88 3.07 1.94
CA PRO A 37 6.74 3.15 3.40
C PRO A 37 7.87 2.37 4.10
N GLY A 38 8.27 2.84 5.29
CA GLY A 38 9.10 2.04 6.19
C GLY A 38 8.31 0.85 6.76
N LEU A 39 8.95 -0.32 6.87
CA LEU A 39 8.28 -1.56 7.30
C LEU A 39 8.58 -1.93 8.76
N GLU A 40 9.79 -1.68 9.25
CA GLU A 40 10.25 -2.11 10.59
C GLU A 40 9.27 -1.76 11.72
N GLY A 41 8.78 -0.51 11.75
CA GLY A 41 7.84 -0.06 12.76
C GLY A 41 6.47 -0.75 12.66
N ILE A 42 5.99 -0.99 11.44
CA ILE A 42 4.70 -1.65 11.18
C ILE A 42 4.78 -3.13 11.55
N GLU A 43 5.85 -3.81 11.16
CA GLU A 43 6.08 -5.22 11.48
C GLU A 43 6.21 -5.42 12.99
N THR A 44 6.99 -4.56 13.67
CA THR A 44 7.13 -4.59 15.13
C THR A 44 5.79 -4.36 15.84
N ALA A 45 4.98 -3.41 15.37
CA ALA A 45 3.70 -3.09 16.00
C ALA A 45 2.61 -4.15 15.75
N THR A 46 2.66 -4.85 14.62
CA THR A 46 1.60 -5.77 14.20
C THR A 46 1.96 -7.25 14.35
N GLY A 47 3.25 -7.58 14.46
CA GLY A 47 3.76 -8.95 14.41
C GLY A 47 3.57 -9.63 13.04
N VAL A 48 3.29 -8.86 11.99
CA VAL A 48 3.08 -9.36 10.63
C VAL A 48 4.36 -9.16 9.83
N ASP A 49 4.82 -10.22 9.15
CA ASP A 49 5.85 -10.13 8.11
C ASP A 49 5.25 -9.48 6.85
N VAL A 50 5.38 -8.16 6.76
CA VAL A 50 4.87 -7.34 5.66
C VAL A 50 5.81 -7.44 4.46
N ALA A 51 7.11 -7.44 4.69
CA ALA A 51 8.12 -7.62 3.64
C ALA A 51 7.91 -8.94 2.88
N GLY A 52 7.75 -10.05 3.60
CA GLY A 52 7.46 -11.37 3.01
C GLY A 52 6.16 -11.38 2.22
N LYS A 53 5.10 -10.72 2.71
CA LYS A 53 3.84 -10.57 1.97
C LYS A 53 3.99 -9.76 0.68
N ILE A 54 4.83 -8.74 0.67
CA ILE A 54 5.13 -7.96 -0.54
C ILE A 54 5.88 -8.84 -1.55
N ILE A 55 6.88 -9.61 -1.10
CA ILE A 55 7.61 -10.55 -1.95
C ILE A 55 6.65 -11.58 -2.55
N GLU A 56 5.82 -12.22 -1.72
CA GLU A 56 4.82 -13.19 -2.16
C GLU A 56 3.83 -12.58 -3.17
N PHE A 57 3.42 -11.32 -2.94
CA PHE A 57 2.59 -10.59 -3.90
C PHE A 57 3.31 -10.39 -5.23
N LEU A 58 4.58 -9.98 -5.22
CA LEU A 58 5.36 -9.80 -6.45
C LEU A 58 5.50 -11.12 -7.21
N GLU A 59 5.94 -12.19 -6.54
CA GLU A 59 6.10 -13.53 -7.13
C GLU A 59 4.84 -14.01 -7.86
N LYS A 60 3.66 -13.82 -7.24
CA LYS A 60 2.36 -14.19 -7.83
C LYS A 60 1.96 -13.35 -9.04
N ASN A 61 2.50 -12.12 -9.17
CA ASN A 61 2.07 -11.16 -10.18
C ASN A 61 3.10 -10.90 -11.30
N VAL A 62 4.30 -11.50 -11.22
CA VAL A 62 5.36 -11.38 -12.24
C VAL A 62 4.97 -11.97 -13.61
N GLY A 63 4.01 -12.91 -13.68
CA GLY A 63 3.67 -13.66 -14.90
C GLY A 63 2.78 -12.97 -15.94
N SER A 64 2.29 -11.75 -15.68
CA SER A 64 1.36 -11.06 -16.60
C SER A 64 2.09 -9.91 -17.29
N GLY A 65 2.46 -10.06 -18.55
CA GLY A 65 3.22 -9.08 -19.37
C GLY A 65 2.56 -7.72 -19.63
N LYS A 66 1.77 -7.20 -18.69
CA LYS A 66 1.30 -5.81 -18.62
C LYS A 66 1.94 -5.13 -17.42
N ASN A 67 3.28 -5.05 -17.41
CA ASN A 67 4.00 -4.11 -16.55
C ASN A 67 3.71 -2.69 -17.04
N ARG A 68 2.58 -2.14 -16.60
CA ARG A 68 2.27 -0.72 -16.73
C ARG A 68 2.28 -0.13 -15.33
N ASP A 69 3.46 -0.07 -14.70
CA ASP A 69 3.65 1.05 -13.79
C ASP A 69 3.57 2.30 -14.66
N HIS A 70 2.67 3.23 -14.32
CA HIS A 70 2.43 4.44 -15.11
C HIS A 70 3.59 5.45 -15.02
N ILE A 71 4.70 5.07 -14.40
CA ILE A 71 5.95 5.82 -14.39
C ILE A 71 6.68 5.51 -15.70
N LYS A 72 6.34 6.26 -16.75
CA LYS A 72 7.18 6.39 -17.94
C LYS A 72 8.34 7.32 -17.57
N TYR A 73 9.57 6.84 -17.63
CA TYR A 73 10.72 7.73 -17.82
C TYR A 73 10.75 8.21 -19.27
#